data_AF-A0A7S2WK87-F1
#
_entry.id   AF-A0A7S2WK87-F1
#
_cell.length_a   1.000
_cell.length_b   1.000
_cell.length_c   1.000
_cell.angle_alpha   90.00
_cell.angle_beta   90.00
_cell.angle_gamma   90.00
#
_symmetry.space_group_name_H-M   'P 1'
#
loop_
_entity.id
_entity.type
_entity.pdbx_description
1 polymer ?
#
loop_
_entity_poly.entity_id
_entity_poly.type
_entity_poly.pdbx_seq_one_letter_code
_entity_poly.pdbx_strand_id
1 'polypeptide(L)'
;VVFWLGQELRMLEVLDLGFGEQGLAVVSHAVGGAKSVGSGGKRWDGSLALGKWLVDQRRQLASGGEDGHGLVLELGAGCAGIPGLVAHYYLGFPRVVLSESRPQLLSDLERNVRLNKRSRAPAEPEHDGSHRGSGGALDVAFLDWEDPSSYTDWVGRVDLVLGSELLWAGCPALPLVTTLAQLLSASSQARALLLFPPGGRGTEEAFREAVEQVGLVHRTWPICSTAASKPGGEQPSSPAGSAVGVEGGSPEFIVHELRLGPVETKE
;
A
#
# COMPACT_ATOMS: atom_id res chain seq x y z
N VAL A 1 8.22 20.18 -3.15
CA VAL A 1 8.10 21.55 -2.58
C VAL A 1 8.04 21.46 -1.06
N VAL A 2 8.91 22.16 -0.33
CA VAL A 2 8.87 22.21 1.14
C VAL A 2 8.17 23.49 1.58
N PHE A 3 7.24 23.39 2.53
CA PHE A 3 6.45 24.53 3.01
C PHE A 3 6.06 24.35 4.49
N TRP A 4 5.66 25.44 5.15
CA TRP A 4 5.15 25.40 6.51
C TRP A 4 3.64 25.27 6.51
N LEU A 5 3.12 24.42 7.39
CA LEU A 5 1.70 24.32 7.69
C LEU A 5 1.51 24.45 9.20
N GLY A 6 1.07 25.64 9.64
CA GLY A 6 1.12 25.98 11.06
C GLY A 6 2.56 25.99 11.57
N GLN A 7 2.85 25.17 12.58
CA GLN A 7 4.20 25.03 13.16
C GLN A 7 4.97 23.82 12.63
N GLU A 8 4.49 23.16 11.57
CA GLU A 8 5.11 21.95 11.04
C GLU A 8 5.69 22.16 9.64
N LEU A 9 6.88 21.61 9.40
CA LEU A 9 7.53 21.62 8.09
C LEU A 9 7.05 20.42 7.27
N ARG A 10 6.43 20.70 6.12
CA ARG A 10 5.81 19.69 5.24
C ARG A 10 6.50 19.65 3.89
N MET A 11 6.42 18.50 3.22
CA MET A 11 6.92 18.29 1.87
C MET A 11 5.78 17.82 0.98
N LEU A 12 5.48 18.57 -0.07
CA LEU A 12 4.65 18.13 -1.20
C LEU A 12 5.56 17.48 -2.25
N GLU A 13 5.29 16.22 -2.56
CA GLU A 13 5.95 15.47 -3.62
C GLU A 13 4.90 15.09 -4.66
N VAL A 14 5.29 15.17 -5.94
CA VAL A 14 4.55 14.54 -7.03
C VAL A 14 5.33 13.29 -7.39
N LEU A 15 4.77 12.14 -7.06
CA LEU A 15 5.37 10.84 -7.27
C LEU A 15 5.05 10.39 -8.69
N ASP A 16 6.06 10.39 -9.55
CA ASP A 16 5.98 9.70 -10.82
C ASP A 16 6.29 8.22 -10.59
N LEU A 17 5.25 7.39 -10.70
CA LEU A 17 5.41 5.94 -10.59
C LEU A 17 5.78 5.31 -11.93
N GLY A 18 5.84 6.07 -13.03
CA GLY A 18 6.26 5.61 -14.35
C GLY A 18 5.13 5.11 -15.25
N PHE A 19 3.87 5.47 -14.98
CA PHE A 19 2.70 4.81 -15.59
C PHE A 19 1.58 5.73 -16.12
N GLY A 20 1.84 7.04 -16.31
CA GLY A 20 0.89 7.96 -16.96
C GLY A 20 1.27 9.43 -16.79
N GLU A 21 0.52 10.34 -17.42
CA GLU A 21 0.80 11.78 -17.42
C GLU A 21 0.60 12.46 -16.06
N GLN A 22 -0.11 11.82 -15.12
CA GLN A 22 -0.41 12.40 -13.80
C GLN A 22 0.21 11.56 -12.69
N GLY A 23 1.20 12.13 -11.99
CA GLY A 23 1.75 11.57 -10.76
C GLY A 23 0.79 11.62 -9.57
N LEU A 24 1.17 11.01 -8.45
CA LEU A 24 0.46 11.14 -7.17
C LEU A 24 0.99 12.34 -6.38
N ALA A 25 0.11 13.27 -6.02
CA ALA A 25 0.47 14.38 -5.14
C ALA A 25 0.33 13.96 -3.68
N VAL A 26 1.42 13.96 -2.93
CA VAL A 26 1.44 13.53 -1.52
C VAL A 26 2.12 14.59 -0.67
N VAL A 27 1.48 14.96 0.44
CA VAL A 27 2.07 15.76 1.50
C VAL A 27 2.49 14.84 2.64
N SER A 28 3.77 14.91 3.00
CA SER A 28 4.37 14.20 4.13
C SER A 28 5.09 15.18 5.07
N HIS A 29 5.49 14.73 6.26
CA HIS A 29 6.38 15.54 7.12
C HIS A 29 7.78 15.59 6.50
N ALA A 30 8.36 16.78 6.40
CA ALA A 30 9.71 16.94 5.86
C ALA A 30 10.75 16.32 6.80
N VAL A 31 11.70 15.57 6.25
CA VAL A 31 12.84 15.04 7.01
C VAL A 31 13.66 16.23 7.55
N GLY A 32 13.69 16.41 8.87
CA GLY A 32 14.48 17.44 9.55
C GLY A 32 13.69 18.52 10.30
N GLY A 33 12.35 18.51 10.25
CA GLY A 33 11.51 19.35 11.10
C GLY A 33 11.29 18.75 12.50
N ALA A 34 11.17 19.62 13.51
CA ALA A 34 10.99 19.38 14.96
C ALA A 34 10.68 17.95 15.49
N LYS A 35 11.34 17.61 16.61
CA LYS A 35 11.39 16.36 17.40
C LYS A 35 10.09 15.57 17.75
N SER A 36 8.92 15.82 17.17
CA SER A 36 7.66 15.34 17.76
C SER A 36 6.83 14.34 16.94
N VAL A 37 7.17 14.03 15.69
CA VAL A 37 6.34 13.13 14.89
C VAL A 37 6.95 11.73 14.89
N GLY A 38 6.32 10.80 15.60
CA GLY A 38 6.73 9.39 15.68
C GLY A 38 6.88 8.74 14.29
N SER A 39 7.50 7.55 14.24
CA SER A 39 7.94 6.83 13.04
C SER A 39 7.06 7.01 11.78
N GLY A 40 5.73 6.89 11.85
CA GLY A 40 4.89 7.03 10.65
C GLY A 40 4.49 8.45 10.22
N GLY A 41 5.12 9.50 10.75
CA GLY A 41 5.03 10.85 10.18
C GLY A 41 5.86 11.03 8.90
N LYS A 42 6.84 10.16 8.68
CA LYS A 42 7.65 10.16 7.46
C LYS A 42 7.01 9.24 6.43
N ARG A 43 7.24 9.54 5.15
CA ARG A 43 7.02 8.58 4.07
C ARG A 43 8.10 7.51 4.15
N TRP A 44 7.72 6.24 4.01
CA TRP A 44 8.63 5.12 4.00
C TRP A 44 8.85 4.60 2.57
N ASP A 45 10.06 4.13 2.29
CA ASP A 45 10.43 3.63 0.97
C ASP A 45 9.65 2.35 0.61
N GLY A 46 9.27 1.54 1.61
CA GLY A 46 8.42 0.37 1.41
C GLY A 46 7.04 0.72 0.84
N SER A 47 6.46 1.87 1.19
CA SER A 47 5.18 2.32 0.65
C SER A 47 5.27 2.66 -0.85
N LEU A 48 6.40 3.25 -1.28
CA LEU A 48 6.68 3.50 -2.69
C LEU A 48 6.95 2.19 -3.45
N ALA A 49 7.77 1.32 -2.87
CA ALA A 49 8.09 0.02 -3.46
C ALA A 49 6.82 -0.82 -3.66
N LEU A 50 5.93 -0.86 -2.67
CA LEU A 50 4.65 -1.55 -2.77
C LEU A 50 3.75 -0.90 -3.82
N GLY A 51 3.64 0.43 -3.82
CA GLY A 51 2.88 1.16 -4.85
C GLY A 51 3.36 0.83 -6.26
N LYS A 52 4.67 0.87 -6.53
CA LYS A 52 5.24 0.51 -7.83
C LYS A 52 4.94 -0.95 -8.19
N TRP A 53 5.18 -1.87 -7.26
CA TRP A 53 4.91 -3.29 -7.47
C TRP A 53 3.43 -3.55 -7.79
N LEU A 54 2.49 -2.89 -7.11
CA LEU A 54 1.05 -3.00 -7.40
C LEU A 54 0.74 -2.61 -8.84
N VAL A 55 1.36 -1.55 -9.35
CA VAL A 55 1.17 -1.14 -10.74
C VAL A 55 1.77 -2.16 -11.72
N ASP A 56 2.95 -2.70 -11.42
CA ASP A 56 3.55 -3.78 -12.22
C ASP A 56 2.64 -5.03 -12.27
N GLN A 57 1.95 -5.32 -11.16
CA GLN A 57 1.00 -6.43 -11.06
C GLN A 57 -0.42 -6.09 -11.51
N ARG A 58 -0.70 -4.88 -12.02
CA ARG A 58 -2.07 -4.40 -12.29
C ARG A 58 -2.92 -5.37 -13.12
N ARG A 59 -2.34 -6.05 -14.12
CA ARG A 59 -3.08 -6.99 -14.97
C ARG A 59 -3.53 -8.25 -14.21
N GLN A 60 -2.76 -8.68 -13.21
CA GLN A 60 -3.06 -9.83 -12.37
C GLN A 60 -3.97 -9.46 -11.19
N LEU A 61 -3.92 -8.21 -10.75
CA LEU A 61 -4.75 -7.69 -9.66
C LEU A 61 -6.12 -7.22 -10.16
N ALA A 62 -6.19 -6.66 -11.37
CA ALA A 62 -7.43 -6.18 -11.99
C ALA A 62 -8.29 -7.31 -12.61
N SER A 63 -7.73 -8.50 -12.82
CA SER A 63 -8.42 -9.64 -13.45
C SER A 63 -9.28 -10.49 -12.49
N GLY A 64 -9.45 -10.03 -11.24
CA GLY A 64 -10.27 -10.70 -10.23
C GLY A 64 -11.77 -10.43 -10.37
N GLY A 65 -12.41 -11.08 -11.35
CA GLY A 65 -13.86 -11.34 -11.38
C GLY A 65 -14.73 -10.39 -12.20
N GLU A 66 -15.62 -10.96 -13.01
CA GLU A 66 -16.63 -10.26 -13.83
C GLU A 66 -17.70 -9.53 -12.99
N ASP A 67 -17.73 -9.74 -11.66
CA ASP A 67 -18.78 -9.24 -10.75
C ASP A 67 -18.42 -7.98 -9.94
N GLY A 68 -17.35 -7.27 -10.32
CA GLY A 68 -17.14 -5.90 -9.86
C GLY A 68 -16.27 -5.78 -8.61
N HIS A 69 -15.09 -5.21 -8.87
CA HIS A 69 -14.10 -4.68 -7.95
C HIS A 69 -14.55 -4.42 -6.49
N GLY A 70 -13.90 -5.16 -5.59
CA GLY A 70 -14.11 -5.17 -4.17
C GLY A 70 -13.56 -3.99 -3.36
N LEU A 71 -13.74 -4.07 -2.04
CA LEU A 71 -13.22 -3.10 -1.07
C LEU A 71 -11.73 -3.36 -0.82
N VAL A 72 -10.91 -2.32 -0.98
CA VAL A 72 -9.52 -2.29 -0.54
C VAL A 72 -9.42 -1.58 0.80
N LEU A 73 -8.70 -2.18 1.74
CA LEU A 73 -8.35 -1.55 3.01
C LEU A 73 -6.83 -1.48 3.14
N GLU A 74 -6.27 -0.28 3.25
CA GLU A 74 -4.87 -0.10 3.61
C GLU A 74 -4.74 0.04 5.13
N LEU A 75 -4.03 -0.89 5.78
CA LEU A 75 -3.68 -0.81 7.20
C LEU A 75 -2.42 0.03 7.36
N GLY A 76 -2.37 0.88 8.40
CA GLY A 76 -1.16 1.65 8.73
C GLY A 76 -0.68 2.53 7.57
N ALA A 77 -1.61 3.24 6.91
CA ALA A 77 -1.34 4.07 5.74
C ALA A 77 -0.34 5.21 6.01
N GLY A 78 -0.04 5.50 7.29
CA GLY A 78 0.88 6.53 7.70
C GLY A 78 0.38 7.91 7.31
N CYS A 79 1.31 8.81 7.00
CA CYS A 79 0.97 10.16 6.55
C CYS A 79 0.58 10.24 5.06
N ALA A 80 0.84 9.19 4.28
CA ALA A 80 0.89 9.27 2.82
C ALA A 80 -0.19 8.43 2.13
N GLY A 81 -0.47 7.21 2.59
CA GLY A 81 -1.45 6.29 1.98
C GLY A 81 -1.15 5.93 0.53
N ILE A 82 0.12 5.78 0.17
CA ILE A 82 0.55 5.59 -1.22
C ILE A 82 -0.01 4.29 -1.83
N PRO A 83 0.14 3.10 -1.21
CA PRO A 83 -0.46 1.86 -1.71
C PRO A 83 -1.95 1.97 -2.03
N GLY A 84 -2.76 2.55 -1.14
CA GLY A 84 -4.19 2.71 -1.33
C GLY A 84 -4.52 3.77 -2.39
N LEU A 85 -3.79 4.89 -2.44
CA LEU A 85 -3.91 5.86 -3.54
C LEU A 85 -3.60 5.21 -4.90
N VAL A 86 -2.58 4.35 -4.95
CA VAL A 86 -2.23 3.58 -6.14
C VAL A 86 -3.36 2.62 -6.52
N ALA A 87 -3.87 1.85 -5.56
CA ALA A 87 -4.98 0.93 -5.78
C ALA A 87 -6.21 1.65 -6.37
N HIS A 88 -6.54 2.82 -5.83
CA HIS A 88 -7.68 3.61 -6.30
C HIS A 88 -7.44 4.17 -7.72
N TYR A 89 -6.34 4.91 -7.91
CA TYR A 89 -6.16 5.71 -9.13
C TYR A 89 -5.51 4.99 -10.31
N TYR A 90 -4.76 3.90 -10.06
CA TYR A 90 -4.02 3.19 -11.13
C TYR A 90 -4.51 1.77 -11.34
N LEU A 91 -5.08 1.13 -10.31
CA LEU A 91 -5.66 -0.21 -10.44
C LEU A 91 -7.19 -0.16 -10.61
N GLY A 92 -7.81 1.01 -10.39
CA GLY A 92 -9.22 1.23 -10.65
C GLY A 92 -10.17 0.66 -9.58
N PHE A 93 -9.67 0.39 -8.37
CA PHE A 93 -10.53 -0.08 -7.28
C PHE A 93 -11.58 1.00 -6.91
N PRO A 94 -12.88 0.66 -6.90
CA PRO A 94 -13.97 1.61 -6.75
C PRO A 94 -14.21 1.97 -5.29
N ARG A 95 -13.68 1.21 -4.33
CA ARG A 95 -13.76 1.53 -2.90
C ARG A 95 -12.43 1.23 -2.25
N VAL A 96 -11.79 2.28 -1.75
CA VAL A 96 -10.54 2.18 -0.99
C VAL A 96 -10.68 2.94 0.32
N VAL A 97 -10.28 2.31 1.42
CA VAL A 97 -10.19 2.94 2.73
C VAL A 97 -8.72 3.00 3.14
N LEU A 98 -8.22 4.21 3.39
CA LEU A 98 -6.91 4.44 3.98
C LEU A 98 -7.07 4.49 5.50
N SER A 99 -6.45 3.57 6.23
CA SER A 99 -6.64 3.47 7.67
C SER A 99 -5.35 3.64 8.48
N GLU A 100 -5.47 4.22 9.67
CA GLU A 100 -4.34 4.49 10.57
C GLU A 100 -4.83 4.62 12.02
N SER A 101 -4.05 4.12 12.97
CA SER A 101 -4.40 4.12 14.40
C SER A 101 -4.02 5.40 15.13
N ARG A 102 -3.22 6.28 14.50
CA ARG A 102 -2.81 7.56 15.06
C ARG A 102 -3.70 8.69 14.54
N PRO A 103 -4.61 9.25 15.37
CA PRO A 103 -5.60 10.23 14.93
C PRO A 103 -5.00 11.45 14.23
N GLN A 104 -3.80 11.89 14.64
CA GLN A 104 -3.11 13.03 14.04
C GLN A 104 -2.80 12.83 12.54
N LEU A 105 -2.62 11.60 12.07
CA LEU A 105 -2.28 11.31 10.68
C LEU A 105 -3.49 11.18 9.77
N LEU A 106 -4.69 10.96 10.31
CA LEU A 106 -5.92 10.89 9.53
C LEU A 106 -6.14 12.19 8.75
N SER A 107 -5.84 13.34 9.36
CA SER A 107 -5.95 14.64 8.70
C SER A 107 -4.97 14.83 7.54
N ASP A 108 -3.79 14.20 7.60
CA ASP A 108 -2.80 14.19 6.53
C ASP A 108 -3.27 13.28 5.37
N LEU A 109 -3.80 12.10 5.68
CA LEU A 109 -4.40 11.20 4.69
C LEU A 109 -5.56 11.88 3.96
N GLU A 110 -6.50 12.51 4.68
CA GLU A 110 -7.61 13.22 4.06
C GLU A 110 -7.14 14.34 3.12
N ARG A 111 -6.07 15.05 3.51
CA ARG A 111 -5.45 16.07 2.65
C ARG A 111 -4.93 15.45 1.36
N ASN A 112 -4.23 14.33 1.44
CA ASN A 112 -3.69 13.62 0.27
C ASN A 112 -4.80 13.07 -0.63
N VAL A 113 -5.89 12.56 -0.05
CA VAL A 113 -7.10 12.20 -0.80
C VAL A 113 -7.65 13.42 -1.56
N ARG A 114 -7.83 14.56 -0.90
CA ARG A 114 -8.34 15.79 -1.53
C ARG A 114 -7.42 16.32 -2.64
N LEU A 115 -6.11 16.25 -2.46
CA LEU A 115 -5.13 16.70 -3.46
C LEU A 115 -5.26 15.90 -4.76
N ASN A 116 -5.34 14.57 -4.67
CA ASN A 116 -5.43 13.72 -5.85
C ASN A 116 -6.83 13.75 -6.48
N LYS A 117 -7.90 13.95 -5.70
CA LYS A 117 -9.26 14.15 -6.24
C LYS A 117 -9.33 15.40 -7.12
N ARG A 118 -8.71 16.51 -6.70
CA ARG A 118 -8.73 17.79 -7.44
C ARG A 118 -7.94 17.72 -8.75
N SER A 119 -6.74 17.14 -8.72
CA SER A 119 -5.88 17.04 -9.92
C SER A 119 -6.46 16.13 -11.01
N ARG A 120 -7.41 15.27 -10.64
CA ARG A 120 -8.05 14.27 -11.50
C ARG A 120 -9.52 14.55 -11.76
N ALA A 121 -10.05 15.66 -11.25
CA ALA A 121 -11.37 16.12 -11.65
C ALA A 121 -11.31 16.43 -13.16
N PRO A 122 -12.29 16.00 -13.96
CA PRO A 122 -12.33 16.40 -15.36
C PRO A 122 -12.29 17.92 -15.40
N ALA A 123 -11.32 18.48 -16.12
CA ALA A 123 -11.52 19.81 -16.69
C ALA A 123 -12.88 19.75 -17.42
N GLU A 124 -13.73 20.76 -17.22
CA GLU A 124 -15.04 20.98 -17.85
C GLU A 124 -15.40 20.01 -18.98
N PRO A 125 -16.60 19.40 -19.00
CA PRO A 125 -16.93 18.26 -19.85
C PRO A 125 -16.74 18.57 -21.34
N GLU A 126 -15.56 18.27 -21.88
CA GLU A 126 -15.37 18.15 -23.32
C GLU A 126 -15.86 16.77 -23.76
N HIS A 127 -16.64 16.80 -24.83
CA HIS A 127 -17.55 15.77 -25.32
C HIS A 127 -16.82 14.58 -25.97
N ASP A 128 -15.95 13.90 -25.22
CA ASP A 128 -15.12 12.78 -25.68
C ASP A 128 -15.30 11.60 -24.72
N GLY A 129 -16.00 10.56 -25.19
CA GLY A 129 -16.45 9.44 -24.36
C GLY A 129 -15.43 8.36 -24.03
N SER A 130 -14.14 8.65 -23.78
CA SER A 130 -13.12 7.59 -23.70
C SER A 130 -12.25 7.47 -22.44
N HIS A 131 -12.41 8.28 -21.40
CA HIS A 131 -11.76 8.03 -20.10
C HIS A 131 -12.70 8.29 -18.91
N ARG A 132 -13.44 7.25 -18.50
CA ARG A 132 -14.15 7.25 -17.21
C ARG A 132 -13.12 7.29 -16.09
N GLY A 133 -12.87 8.47 -15.52
CA GLY A 133 -12.36 8.56 -14.15
C GLY A 133 -13.26 7.72 -13.27
N SER A 134 -12.69 6.75 -12.54
CA SER A 134 -13.49 5.88 -11.68
C SER A 134 -14.18 6.75 -10.63
N GLY A 135 -15.51 6.81 -10.66
CA GLY A 135 -16.33 7.48 -9.65
C GLY A 135 -16.32 6.74 -8.29
N GLY A 136 -15.20 6.10 -7.95
CA GLY A 136 -15.06 5.28 -6.76
C GLY A 136 -14.94 6.12 -5.49
N ALA A 137 -15.29 5.52 -4.36
CA ALA A 137 -15.06 6.05 -3.03
C ALA A 137 -13.60 5.84 -2.61
N LEU A 138 -12.99 6.91 -2.11
CA LEU A 138 -11.68 6.89 -1.45
C LEU A 138 -11.85 7.63 -0.13
N ASP A 139 -11.86 6.85 0.94
CA ASP A 139 -12.20 7.25 2.30
C ASP A 139 -11.00 7.11 3.24
N VAL A 140 -11.05 7.81 4.37
CA VAL A 140 -10.06 7.72 5.44
C VAL A 140 -10.80 7.30 6.70
N ALA A 141 -10.23 6.35 7.45
CA ALA A 141 -10.84 5.86 8.67
C ALA A 141 -9.82 5.61 9.78
N PHE A 142 -10.25 5.77 11.03
CA PHE A 142 -9.51 5.26 12.16
C PHE A 142 -9.59 3.74 12.17
N LEU A 143 -8.45 3.07 12.37
CA LEU A 143 -8.38 1.64 12.60
C LEU A 143 -7.17 1.34 13.47
N ASP A 144 -7.40 0.67 14.59
CA ASP A 144 -6.36 0.08 15.42
C ASP A 144 -6.48 -1.44 15.35
N TRP A 145 -5.50 -2.11 14.73
CA TRP A 145 -5.55 -3.56 14.56
C TRP A 145 -5.38 -4.31 15.88
N GLU A 146 -5.01 -3.65 16.98
CA GLU A 146 -5.01 -4.24 18.32
C GLU A 146 -6.39 -4.16 19.00
N ASP A 147 -7.30 -3.33 18.46
CA ASP A 147 -8.67 -3.16 18.97
C ASP A 147 -9.71 -3.64 17.94
N PRO A 148 -10.25 -4.86 18.09
CA PRO A 148 -11.30 -5.40 17.23
C PRO A 148 -12.53 -4.52 17.08
N SER A 149 -12.86 -3.70 18.09
CA SER A 149 -14.01 -2.81 18.01
C SER A 149 -13.85 -1.72 16.94
N SER A 150 -12.60 -1.38 16.59
CA SER A 150 -12.29 -0.36 15.60
C SER A 150 -12.48 -0.78 14.14
N TYR A 151 -12.60 -2.09 13.86
CA TYR A 151 -12.67 -2.60 12.48
C TYR A 151 -13.79 -3.61 12.19
N THR A 152 -14.74 -3.77 13.10
CA THR A 152 -15.87 -4.70 12.93
C THR A 152 -16.67 -4.50 11.64
N ASP A 153 -16.81 -3.26 11.16
CA ASP A 153 -17.54 -2.94 9.93
C ASP A 153 -16.90 -3.48 8.65
N TRP A 154 -15.62 -3.86 8.70
CA TRP A 154 -14.86 -4.37 7.56
C TRP A 154 -14.59 -5.88 7.63
N VAL A 155 -14.86 -6.52 8.77
CA VAL A 155 -14.70 -7.97 8.94
C VAL A 155 -15.52 -8.70 7.88
N GLY A 156 -14.84 -9.50 7.06
CA GLY A 156 -15.49 -10.25 6.00
C GLY A 156 -16.09 -9.40 4.88
N ARG A 157 -15.59 -8.18 4.66
CA ARG A 157 -16.03 -7.33 3.56
C ARG A 157 -14.88 -6.82 2.69
N VAL A 158 -13.64 -7.11 3.08
CA VAL A 158 -12.43 -6.64 2.39
C VAL A 158 -11.94 -7.71 1.43
N ASP A 159 -11.74 -7.32 0.19
CA ASP A 159 -11.23 -8.19 -0.86
C ASP A 159 -9.71 -8.10 -0.98
N LEU A 160 -9.16 -6.93 -0.65
CA LEU A 160 -7.73 -6.70 -0.65
C LEU A 160 -7.31 -5.86 0.56
N VAL A 161 -6.46 -6.43 1.41
CA VAL A 161 -5.76 -5.67 2.44
C VAL A 161 -4.38 -5.27 1.92
N LEU A 162 -4.00 -4.01 2.10
CA LEU A 162 -2.66 -3.50 1.78
C LEU A 162 -1.96 -3.06 3.06
N GLY A 163 -0.63 -3.13 3.08
CA GLY A 163 0.17 -2.54 4.14
C GLY A 163 1.65 -2.56 3.83
N SER A 164 2.37 -1.53 4.25
CA SER A 164 3.83 -1.46 4.09
C SER A 164 4.47 -1.14 5.43
N GLU A 165 5.46 -1.93 5.84
CA GLU A 165 6.27 -1.70 7.05
C GLU A 165 5.43 -1.61 8.34
N LEU A 166 4.38 -2.43 8.44
CA LEU A 166 3.51 -2.52 9.62
C LEU A 166 4.18 -3.12 10.86
N LEU A 167 5.32 -3.79 10.67
CA LEU A 167 6.08 -4.41 11.74
C LEU A 167 7.38 -3.66 12.00
N TRP A 168 7.65 -3.39 13.27
CA TRP A 168 8.91 -2.81 13.74
C TRP A 168 9.39 -3.54 15.00
N ALA A 169 10.63 -3.29 15.41
CA ALA A 169 11.21 -3.92 16.59
C ALA A 169 10.31 -3.71 17.84
N GLY A 170 9.83 -4.81 18.41
CA GLY A 170 8.93 -4.81 19.57
C GLY A 170 7.43 -4.77 19.25
N CYS A 171 7.03 -4.65 17.98
CA CYS A 171 5.64 -4.80 17.56
C CYS A 171 5.24 -6.30 17.58
N PRO A 172 4.17 -6.69 18.28
CA PRO A 172 3.71 -8.08 18.29
C PRO A 172 3.07 -8.42 16.94
N ALA A 173 3.54 -9.49 16.28
CA ALA A 173 3.01 -9.88 14.97
C ALA A 173 1.62 -10.54 15.06
N LEU A 174 1.33 -11.25 16.15
CA LEU A 174 0.09 -12.02 16.30
C LEU A 174 -1.19 -11.17 16.24
N PRO A 175 -1.29 -10.00 16.90
CA PRO A 175 -2.46 -9.12 16.74
C PRO A 175 -2.70 -8.69 15.29
N LEU A 176 -1.66 -8.28 14.56
CA LEU A 176 -1.77 -7.92 13.15
C LEU A 176 -2.29 -9.11 12.32
N VAL A 177 -1.70 -10.29 12.47
CA VAL A 177 -2.10 -11.49 11.72
C VAL A 177 -3.53 -11.93 12.06
N THR A 178 -3.92 -11.85 13.33
CA THR A 178 -5.28 -12.16 13.78
C THR A 178 -6.30 -11.22 13.11
N THR A 179 -5.99 -9.93 13.06
CA THR A 179 -6.81 -8.91 12.38
C THR A 179 -6.91 -9.21 10.89
N LEU A 180 -5.82 -9.58 10.23
CA LEU A 180 -5.85 -9.98 8.81
C LEU A 180 -6.76 -11.18 8.58
N ALA A 181 -6.68 -12.22 9.40
CA ALA A 181 -7.54 -13.39 9.26
C ALA A 181 -9.03 -13.05 9.40
N GLN A 182 -9.38 -12.14 10.33
CA GLN A 182 -10.76 -11.66 10.47
C GLN A 182 -11.21 -10.85 9.26
N LEU A 183 -10.39 -9.93 8.77
CA LEU A 183 -10.70 -9.11 7.59
C LEU A 183 -10.91 -9.97 6.34
N LEU A 184 -10.09 -11.01 6.16
CA LEU A 184 -10.14 -11.91 5.00
C LEU A 184 -11.24 -12.99 5.09
N SER A 185 -11.90 -13.14 6.25
CA SER A 185 -12.75 -14.29 6.61
C SER A 185 -13.91 -14.63 5.65
N ALA A 186 -14.45 -13.66 4.90
CA ALA A 186 -15.67 -13.88 4.11
C ALA A 186 -15.46 -14.36 2.68
N SER A 187 -14.24 -14.29 2.16
CA SER A 187 -13.99 -14.63 0.76
C SER A 187 -12.72 -15.43 0.63
N SER A 188 -12.81 -16.58 -0.02
CA SER A 188 -11.65 -17.39 -0.42
C SER A 188 -10.75 -16.69 -1.45
N GLN A 189 -11.27 -15.62 -2.09
CA GLN A 189 -10.51 -14.78 -3.01
C GLN A 189 -9.84 -13.59 -2.32
N ALA A 190 -10.26 -13.24 -1.10
CA ALA A 190 -9.67 -12.15 -0.35
C ALA A 190 -8.20 -12.45 -0.04
N ARG A 191 -7.37 -11.41 -0.13
CA ARG A 191 -5.94 -11.52 0.14
C ARG A 191 -5.40 -10.28 0.83
N ALA A 192 -4.35 -10.45 1.62
CA ALA A 192 -3.54 -9.34 2.12
C ALA A 192 -2.22 -9.29 1.37
N LEU A 193 -1.78 -8.10 0.97
CA LEU A 193 -0.47 -7.85 0.39
C LEU A 193 0.30 -6.90 1.29
N LEU A 194 1.26 -7.46 2.02
CA LEU A 194 2.11 -6.72 2.95
C LEU A 194 3.52 -6.61 2.41
N LEU A 195 4.19 -5.49 2.61
CA LEU A 195 5.59 -5.34 2.21
C LEU A 195 6.47 -5.05 3.42
N PHE A 196 7.54 -5.83 3.56
CA PHE A 196 8.57 -5.66 4.60
C PHE A 196 9.98 -5.62 3.99
N PRO A 197 10.94 -4.88 4.58
CA PRO A 197 12.34 -5.08 4.26
C PRO A 197 12.81 -6.46 4.74
N PRO A 198 13.75 -7.13 4.04
CA PRO A 198 14.27 -8.43 4.47
C PRO A 198 14.84 -8.38 5.88
N GLY A 199 14.56 -9.41 6.66
CA GLY A 199 14.99 -9.48 8.05
C GLY A 199 14.19 -8.58 8.99
N GLY A 200 13.16 -7.86 8.48
CA GLY A 200 12.00 -7.33 9.20
C GLY A 200 12.28 -6.67 10.56
N ARG A 201 13.48 -6.13 10.79
CA ARG A 201 13.96 -5.68 12.11
C ARG A 201 13.80 -6.73 13.23
N GLY A 202 13.93 -8.02 12.90
CA GLY A 202 13.87 -9.15 13.84
C GLY A 202 12.49 -9.73 14.10
N THR A 203 11.45 -9.35 13.33
CA THR A 203 10.07 -9.82 13.55
C THR A 203 9.54 -10.72 12.44
N GLU A 204 10.35 -11.06 11.43
CA GLU A 204 9.88 -11.86 10.28
C GLU A 204 9.58 -13.31 10.68
N GLU A 205 10.41 -13.91 11.53
CA GLU A 205 10.16 -15.23 12.13
C GLU A 205 8.86 -15.22 12.93
N ALA A 206 8.71 -14.28 13.86
CA ALA A 206 7.50 -14.14 14.68
C ALA A 206 6.23 -13.90 13.83
N PHE A 207 6.36 -13.18 12.71
CA PHE A 207 5.29 -13.00 11.76
C PHE A 207 4.89 -14.30 11.07
N ARG A 208 5.87 -15.09 10.60
CA ARG A 208 5.60 -16.41 9.98
C ARG A 208 4.97 -17.38 10.97
N GLU A 209 5.46 -17.42 12.21
CA GLU A 209 4.87 -18.23 13.28
C GLU A 209 3.42 -17.83 13.57
N ALA A 210 3.14 -16.53 13.65
CA ALA A 210 1.78 -16.03 13.84
C ALA A 210 0.85 -16.39 12.66
N VAL A 211 1.34 -16.28 11.42
CA VAL A 211 0.61 -16.67 10.20
C VAL A 211 0.21 -18.14 10.24
N GLU A 212 1.15 -19.02 10.59
CA GLU A 212 0.90 -20.46 10.75
C GLU A 212 -0.09 -20.73 11.87
N GLN A 213 0.09 -20.08 13.03
CA GLN A 213 -0.78 -20.22 14.19
C GLN A 213 -2.25 -19.88 13.88
N VAL A 214 -2.50 -18.89 13.02
CA VAL A 214 -3.84 -18.45 12.63
C VAL A 214 -4.37 -19.22 11.41
N GLY A 215 -3.55 -20.07 10.78
CA GLY A 215 -3.96 -20.92 9.65
C GLY A 215 -4.08 -20.17 8.32
N LEU A 216 -3.34 -19.07 8.14
CA LEU A 216 -3.25 -18.38 6.87
C LEU A 216 -2.21 -19.05 5.95
N VAL A 217 -2.53 -19.11 4.65
CA VAL A 217 -1.56 -19.49 3.62
C VAL A 217 -0.72 -18.29 3.27
N HIS A 218 0.60 -18.49 3.22
CA HIS A 218 1.57 -17.42 3.00
C HIS A 218 2.47 -17.70 1.81
N ARG A 219 2.64 -16.68 0.97
CA ARG A 219 3.55 -16.66 -0.19
C ARG A 219 4.37 -15.38 -0.17
N THR A 220 5.56 -15.42 -0.78
CA THR A 220 6.44 -14.26 -0.86
C THR A 220 6.93 -13.97 -2.27
N TRP A 221 7.16 -12.68 -2.56
CA TRP A 221 7.79 -12.20 -3.78
C TRP A 221 8.90 -11.21 -3.43
N PRO A 222 10.16 -11.51 -3.76
CA PRO A 222 11.25 -10.55 -3.59
C PRO A 222 11.08 -9.38 -4.57
N ILE A 223 11.39 -8.18 -4.10
CA ILE A 223 11.49 -6.95 -4.90
C ILE A 223 12.92 -6.44 -4.82
N CYS A 224 13.57 -6.36 -5.97
CA CYS A 224 14.79 -5.58 -6.14
C CYS A 224 14.38 -4.21 -6.68
N SER A 225 14.55 -3.13 -5.90
CA SER A 225 14.30 -1.82 -6.50
C SER A 225 15.42 -1.52 -7.49
N THR A 226 15.09 -1.44 -8.77
CA THR A 226 15.94 -0.79 -9.77
C THR A 226 15.88 0.74 -9.65
N ALA A 227 15.12 1.25 -8.68
CA ALA A 227 14.59 2.61 -8.63
C ALA A 227 15.42 3.59 -7.79
N ALA A 228 16.48 3.15 -7.10
CA ALA A 228 17.45 4.05 -6.47
C ALA A 228 18.50 4.61 -7.45
N SER A 229 18.31 4.42 -8.76
CA SER A 229 19.11 5.10 -9.78
C SER A 229 18.72 6.58 -9.75
N LYS A 230 19.56 7.42 -9.13
CA LYS A 230 19.41 8.89 -9.16
C LYS A 230 19.06 9.35 -10.59
N PRO A 231 18.10 10.28 -10.77
CA PRO A 231 17.86 10.87 -12.07
C PRO A 231 19.11 11.66 -12.47
N GLY A 232 19.89 11.13 -13.41
CA GLY A 232 21.11 11.79 -13.92
C GLY A 232 22.29 10.88 -14.29
N GLY A 233 22.20 9.56 -14.12
CA GLY A 233 23.20 8.64 -14.66
C GLY A 233 22.88 8.28 -16.11
N GLU A 234 23.68 8.73 -17.06
CA GLU A 234 23.59 8.30 -18.47
C GLU A 234 23.60 6.75 -18.54
N GLN A 235 22.53 6.18 -19.08
CA GLN A 235 22.51 4.77 -19.44
C GLN A 235 23.39 4.57 -20.69
N PRO A 236 24.37 3.65 -20.68
CA PRO A 236 25.02 3.24 -21.91
C PRO A 236 24.04 2.44 -22.76
N SER A 237 23.76 2.93 -23.96
CA SER A 237 23.01 2.21 -24.97
C SER A 237 23.76 0.93 -25.37
N SER A 238 23.14 -0.23 -25.20
CA SER A 238 23.54 -1.44 -25.93
C SER A 238 22.36 -2.33 -26.29
N PRO A 239 22.46 -3.09 -27.40
CA PRO A 239 21.32 -3.57 -28.15
C PRO A 239 20.90 -4.99 -27.75
N ALA A 240 19.73 -5.34 -28.28
CA ALA A 240 18.92 -6.53 -28.03
C ALA A 240 19.66 -7.88 -28.02
N GLY A 241 19.20 -8.75 -27.10
CA GLY A 241 19.21 -10.19 -27.32
C GLY A 241 20.18 -10.98 -26.45
N SER A 242 19.92 -11.09 -25.14
CA SER A 242 20.25 -12.29 -24.35
C SER A 242 19.64 -12.21 -22.96
N ALA A 243 19.14 -13.35 -22.48
CA ALA A 243 18.74 -13.55 -21.10
C ALA A 243 19.98 -13.42 -20.21
N VAL A 244 20.18 -12.22 -19.67
CA VAL A 244 21.22 -11.93 -18.68
C VAL A 244 20.66 -12.36 -17.33
N GLY A 245 21.27 -13.39 -16.75
CA GLY A 245 21.06 -13.75 -15.35
C GLY A 245 21.35 -12.54 -14.47
N VAL A 246 20.38 -12.16 -13.66
CA VAL A 246 20.53 -11.07 -12.69
C VAL A 246 21.48 -11.56 -11.59
N GLU A 247 22.68 -11.00 -11.55
CA GLU A 247 23.68 -11.28 -10.52
C GLU A 247 23.16 -10.88 -9.12
N GLY A 248 23.03 -11.89 -8.24
CA GLY A 248 23.56 -11.88 -6.87
C GLY A 248 23.13 -10.84 -5.82
N GLY A 249 22.20 -9.92 -6.09
CA GLY A 249 21.72 -8.96 -5.09
C GLY A 249 20.69 -9.55 -4.12
N SER A 250 20.88 -9.36 -2.81
CA SER A 250 19.81 -9.60 -1.83
C SER A 250 18.62 -8.67 -2.14
N PRO A 251 17.36 -9.15 -2.01
CA PRO A 251 16.20 -8.30 -2.25
C PRO A 251 16.20 -7.11 -1.30
N GLU A 252 15.64 -5.98 -1.74
CA GLU A 252 15.50 -4.78 -0.90
C GLU A 252 14.21 -4.82 -0.08
N PHE A 253 13.16 -5.43 -0.65
CA PHE A 253 11.87 -5.64 -0.01
C PHE A 253 11.31 -7.01 -0.38
N ILE A 254 10.38 -7.50 0.44
CA ILE A 254 9.63 -8.74 0.21
C ILE A 254 8.15 -8.40 0.33
N VAL A 255 7.36 -8.76 -0.68
CA VAL A 255 5.90 -8.77 -0.58
C VAL A 255 5.46 -10.11 -0.03
N HIS A 256 4.61 -10.09 0.98
CA HIS A 256 3.96 -11.22 1.63
C HIS A 256 2.49 -11.20 1.21
N GLU A 257 2.05 -12.21 0.48
CA GLU A 257 0.62 -12.45 0.23
C GLU A 257 0.11 -13.44 1.27
N LEU A 258 -0.96 -13.05 1.96
CA LEU A 258 -1.69 -13.93 2.87
C LEU A 258 -3.09 -14.20 2.33
N ARG A 259 -3.56 -15.42 2.50
CA ARG A 259 -4.93 -15.85 2.17
C ARG A 259 -5.44 -16.81 3.24
N LEU A 260 -6.76 -16.95 3.35
CA LEU A 260 -7.32 -18.06 4.12
C LEU A 260 -6.88 -19.39 3.50
N GLY A 261 -6.50 -20.35 4.34
CA GLY A 261 -6.29 -21.72 3.89
C GLY A 261 -7.58 -22.35 3.37
N PRO A 262 -7.48 -23.42 2.56
CA PRO A 262 -8.65 -24.22 2.24
C PRO A 262 -9.29 -24.68 3.55
N VAL A 263 -10.61 -24.49 3.68
CA VAL A 263 -11.36 -25.06 4.80
C VAL A 263 -11.29 -26.57 4.64
N GLU A 264 -10.49 -27.24 5.45
CA GLU A 264 -10.56 -28.69 5.56
C GLU A 264 -11.95 -29.03 6.11
N THR A 265 -12.86 -29.38 5.22
CA THR A 265 -14.12 -30.03 5.60
C THR A 265 -13.74 -31.38 6.21
N LYS A 266 -13.62 -31.42 7.53
CA LYS A 266 -13.61 -32.68 8.27
C LYS A 266 -15.01 -33.28 8.11
N GLU A 267 -15.12 -34.27 7.20
CA GLU A 267 -16.26 -35.18 7.12
C GLU A 267 -16.43 -36.00 8.40
#